data_AF-A0A2W6UQ11-F1
#
_entry.id   AF-A0A2W6UQ11-F1
#
_cell.length_a   1.000
_cell.length_b   1.000
_cell.length_c   1.000
_cell.angle_alpha   90.00
_cell.angle_beta   90.00
_cell.angle_gamma   90.00
#
_symmetry.space_group_name_H-M   'P 1'
#
loop_
_entity.id
_entity.type
_entity.pdbx_description
1 polymer ?
#
loop_
_entity_poly.entity_id
_entity_poly.type
_entity_poly.pdbx_seq_one_letter_code
_entity_poly.pdbx_strand_id
1 'polypeptide(L)' 'MIADPREAMLKLDNQLCFALVTAARNVVAIYRPILEPLGLTHPQYLVMLALWERSP' A
#
# COMPACT_ATOMS: atom_id res chain seq x y z
N MET A 1 -17.97 32.51 -9.80
CA MET A 1 -18.43 31.58 -8.76
C MET A 1 -17.20 31.19 -7.95
N ILE A 2 -17.02 31.76 -6.76
CA ILE A 2 -15.85 31.46 -5.92
C ILE A 2 -16.14 30.10 -5.28
N ALA A 3 -15.32 29.09 -5.58
CA ALA A 3 -15.45 27.78 -4.97
C ALA A 3 -15.31 27.90 -3.45
N ASP A 4 -16.21 27.27 -2.69
CA ASP A 4 -16.15 27.28 -1.24
C ASP A 4 -14.87 26.54 -0.80
N PRO A 5 -13.98 27.15 0.01
CA PRO A 5 -12.79 26.49 0.52
C PRO A 5 -13.07 25.14 1.20
N ARG A 6 -14.27 24.99 1.78
CA ARG A 6 -14.71 23.75 2.43
C ARG A 6 -14.93 22.62 1.42
N GLU A 7 -15.42 22.92 0.22
CA GLU A 7 -15.56 21.94 -0.86
C GLU A 7 -14.18 21.48 -1.37
N ALA A 8 -13.20 22.38 -1.41
CA ALA A 8 -11.84 22.01 -1.75
C ALA A 8 -11.24 21.02 -0.72
N MET A 9 -11.52 21.19 0.57
CA MET A 9 -11.06 20.25 1.62
C MET A 9 -11.65 18.86 1.49
N LEU A 10 -12.81 18.69 0.84
CA LEU A 10 -13.46 17.39 0.64
C LEU A 10 -12.99 16.65 -0.62
N LYS A 11 -12.09 17.25 -1.42
CA LYS A 11 -11.52 16.58 -2.60
C LYS A 11 -10.69 15.37 -2.17
N LEU A 12 -10.81 14.29 -2.92
CA LEU A 12 -10.15 13.01 -2.63
C LEU A 12 -8.61 13.16 -2.58
N ASP A 13 -8.03 13.93 -3.48
CA ASP A 13 -6.58 14.18 -3.56
C ASP A 13 -6.03 14.97 -2.36
N ASN A 14 -6.91 15.65 -1.60
CA ASN A 14 -6.55 16.34 -0.37
C ASN A 14 -6.64 15.43 0.88
N GLN A 15 -7.08 14.18 0.72
CA GLN A 15 -7.21 13.23 1.82
C GLN A 15 -5.91 12.44 2.01
N LEU A 16 -5.23 12.64 3.14
CA LEU A 16 -4.02 11.88 3.48
C LEU A 16 -4.27 10.37 3.48
N CYS A 17 -5.43 9.92 3.99
CA CYS A 17 -5.77 8.50 4.00
C CYS A 17 -5.83 7.90 2.59
N PHE A 18 -6.31 8.66 1.61
CA PHE A 18 -6.37 8.23 0.21
C PHE A 18 -4.98 8.09 -0.39
N ALA A 19 -4.11 9.07 -0.14
CA ALA A 19 -2.71 9.01 -0.58
C ALA A 19 -1.99 7.79 0.03
N LEU A 20 -2.17 7.54 1.33
CA LEU A 20 -1.55 6.42 2.03
C LEU A 20 -2.04 5.06 1.52
N VAL A 21 -3.36 4.88 1.35
CA VAL A 21 -3.92 3.62 0.84
C VAL A 21 -3.46 3.34 -0.59
N THR A 22 -3.42 4.37 -1.44
CA THR A 22 -2.95 4.24 -2.82
C THR A 22 -1.47 3.87 -2.87
N ALA A 23 -0.63 4.55 -2.07
CA ALA A 23 0.79 4.23 -1.97
C ALA A 23 1.02 2.79 -1.46
N ALA A 24 0.34 2.39 -0.39
CA ALA A 24 0.46 1.04 0.16
C ALA A 24 0.06 -0.05 -0.86
N ARG A 25 -1.03 0.16 -1.60
CA ARG A 25 -1.46 -0.76 -2.67
C ARG A 25 -0.44 -0.86 -3.79
N ASN A 26 0.16 0.26 -4.19
CA ASN A 26 1.18 0.28 -5.23
C ASN A 26 2.44 -0.48 -4.80
N VAL A 27 2.87 -0.33 -3.54
CA VAL A 27 3.98 -1.11 -2.99
C VAL A 27 3.68 -2.61 -3.08
N VAL A 28 2.52 -3.04 -2.59
CA VAL A 28 2.12 -4.46 -2.65
C VAL A 28 2.06 -4.99 -4.10
N ALA A 29 1.59 -4.17 -5.04
CA ALA A 29 1.50 -4.55 -6.45
C ALA A 29 2.86 -4.83 -7.08
N ILE A 30 3.91 -4.08 -6.70
CA ILE A 30 5.28 -4.29 -7.18
C ILE A 30 5.82 -5.67 -6.79
N TYR A 31 5.46 -6.18 -5.61
CA TYR A 31 5.90 -7.49 -5.13
C TYR A 31 5.16 -8.67 -5.79
N ARG A 32 3.95 -8.45 -6.34
CA ARG A 32 3.13 -9.52 -6.90
C ARG A 32 3.85 -10.39 -7.94
N PRO A 33 4.44 -9.85 -9.03
CA PRO A 33 5.12 -10.67 -10.04
C PRO A 33 6.37 -11.39 -9.50
N ILE A 34 6.97 -10.88 -8.42
CA ILE A 34 8.15 -11.47 -7.80
C ILE A 34 7.76 -12.68 -6.93
N LEU A 35 6.62 -12.59 -6.25
CA LEU A 35 6.14 -13.61 -5.32
C LEU A 35 5.28 -14.69 -5.98
N GLU A 36 4.66 -14.40 -7.13
CA GLU A 36 3.82 -15.34 -7.88
C GLU A 36 4.54 -16.65 -8.24
N PRO A 37 5.80 -16.66 -8.74
CA PRO A 37 6.52 -17.91 -9.01
C PRO A 37 6.81 -18.75 -7.75
N LEU A 38 6.83 -18.11 -6.58
CA LEU A 38 7.06 -18.76 -5.28
C LEU A 38 5.75 -19.23 -4.64
N GLY A 39 4.60 -18.93 -5.24
CA GLY A 39 3.29 -19.21 -4.67
C GLY A 39 2.98 -18.39 -3.41
N LEU A 40 3.63 -17.23 -3.23
CA LEU A 40 3.52 -16.41 -2.03
C LEU A 40 2.66 -15.17 -2.25
N THR A 41 1.94 -14.78 -1.19
CA THR A 41 1.32 -13.46 -1.06
C THR A 41 2.25 -12.50 -0.31
N HIS A 42 2.05 -11.19 -0.47
CA HIS A 42 2.85 -10.19 0.26
C HIS A 42 2.82 -10.37 1.80
N PRO A 43 1.66 -10.64 2.46
CA PRO A 43 1.65 -10.94 3.89
C PRO A 43 2.42 -12.22 4.26
N GLN A 44 2.31 -13.29 3.47
CA GLN A 44 3.08 -14.52 3.71
C GLN A 44 4.58 -14.28 3.57
N TYR A 45 5.00 -13.48 2.59
CA TYR A 45 6.39 -13.06 2.43
C TYR A 45 6.91 -12.32 3.67
N LEU A 46 6.13 -11.39 4.24
CA LEU A 46 6.52 -10.71 5.48
C LEU A 46 6.68 -11.67 6.66
N VAL A 47 5.80 -12.67 6.77
CA VAL A 47 5.93 -13.73 7.78
C VAL A 47 7.23 -14.51 7.57
N MET A 48 7.56 -14.89 6.34
CA MET A 48 8.82 -15.58 6.03
C MET A 48 10.04 -14.75 6.41
N LEU A 49 10.06 -13.45 6.09
CA LEU A 49 11.14 -12.54 6.51
C LEU A 49 11.29 -12.50 8.04
N ALA A 50 10.18 -12.38 8.77
CA ALA A 50 10.19 -12.34 10.23
C ALA A 50 10.65 -13.66 10.87
N LEU A 51 10.37 -14.79 10.24
CA LEU A 51 10.86 -16.11 10.68
C LEU A 51 12.35 -16.28 10.39
N TRP A 52 12.80 -15.92 9.18
CA TRP A 52 14.22 -16.01 8.79
C TRP A 52 15.13 -15.12 9.62
N GLU A 53 14.65 -13.96 10.08
CA GLU A 53 15.40 -13.09 10.99
C GLU A 53 15.74 -13.79 12.33
N ARG A 54 14.89 -14.73 12.78
CA ARG A 54 15.03 -15.42 14.07
C ARG A 54 15.78 -16.75 13.98
N SER A 55 15.78 -17.41 12.83
CA SER A 55 16.49 -18.67 12.59
C SER A 55 16.67 -18.86 11.07
N PRO A 56 17.88 -18.58 10.53
CA PRO A 56 18.20 -18.79 9.12
C PRO A 56 18.12 -20.25 8.70
#